data_AF-A0A6G3PE48-F1
#
_entry.id   AF-A0A6G3PE48-F1
#
_cell.length_a   1.000
_cell.length_b   1.000
_cell.length_c   1.000
_cell.angle_alpha   90.00
_cell.angle_beta   90.00
_cell.angle_gamma   90.00
#
_symmetry.space_group_name_H-M   'P 1'
#
loop_
_entity.id
_entity.type
_entity.pdbx_description
1 polymer ?
#
loop_
_entity_poly.entity_id
_entity_poly.type
_entity_poly.pdbx_seq_one_letter_code
_entity_poly.pdbx_strand_id
1 'polypeptide(L)' 'MGALVVDTGRGDRVGEFRGVAGPYWSLRPVGGGTEWEAEPQRVRPALLMEQLRARTARLNARSRGEVL' A
#
# COMPACT_ATOMS: atom_id res chain seq x y z
N MET A 1 1.29 -10.90 8.42
CA MET A 1 0.50 -10.07 7.49
C MET A 1 0.16 -8.79 8.22
N GLY A 2 0.46 -7.63 7.63
CA GLY A 2 0.07 -6.32 8.19
C GLY A 2 -1.34 -5.93 7.76
N ALA A 3 -1.98 -5.01 8.49
CA ALA A 3 -3.25 -4.42 8.06
C ALA A 3 -3.05 -3.66 6.75
N LEU A 4 -3.99 -3.80 5.81
CA LEU A 4 -3.98 -3.05 4.56
C LEU A 4 -4.65 -1.69 4.76
N VAL A 5 -3.96 -0.65 4.32
CA VAL A 5 -4.37 0.74 4.48
C VAL A 5 -4.20 1.49 3.16
N VAL A 6 -4.94 2.59 3.04
CA VAL A 6 -4.86 3.54 1.93
C VAL A 6 -4.20 4.81 2.45
N ASP A 7 -3.14 5.23 1.76
CA ASP A 7 -2.49 6.53 1.95
C ASP A 7 -3.09 7.53 0.95
N THR A 8 -3.99 8.39 1.43
CA THR A 8 -4.65 9.42 0.62
C THR A 8 -3.68 10.55 0.23
N GLY A 9 -2.59 10.71 0.98
CA GLY A 9 -1.51 11.66 0.67
C GLY A 9 -0.69 11.27 -0.56
N ARG A 10 -0.80 10.02 -1.01
CA ARG A 10 -0.11 9.49 -2.20
C ARG A 10 -1.07 8.98 -3.28
N GLY A 11 -2.19 9.68 -3.48
CA GLY A 11 -3.14 9.33 -4.55
C GLY A 11 -3.82 7.98 -4.33
N ASP A 12 -4.30 7.76 -3.09
CA ASP A 12 -4.95 6.52 -2.66
C ASP A 12 -4.10 5.26 -2.83
N ARG A 13 -2.78 5.39 -2.60
CA ARG A 13 -1.86 4.26 -2.70
C ARG A 13 -2.13 3.26 -1.57
N VAL A 14 -2.35 1.99 -1.93
CA VAL A 14 -2.58 0.91 -0.97
C VAL A 14 -1.26 0.28 -0.51
N GLY A 15 -1.11 0.06 0.80
CA GLY A 15 0.05 -0.60 1.40
C GLY A 15 -0.28 -1.44 2.63
N GLU A 16 0.67 -2.28 3.03
CA GLU A 16 0.69 -2.99 4.31
C GLU A 16 1.34 -2.12 5.37
N PHE A 17 0.66 -1.92 6.50
CA PHE A 17 1.26 -1.27 7.67
C PHE A 17 2.39 -2.14 8.25
N ARG A 18 3.55 -1.52 8.46
CA ARG A 18 4.77 -2.17 8.99
C ARG A 18 5.12 -1.72 10.41
N GLY A 19 4.67 -0.54 10.81
CA GLY A 19 4.95 -0.01 12.14
C GLY A 19 4.98 1.52 12.16
N VAL A 20 5.34 2.08 13.31
CA VAL A 20 5.51 3.52 13.52
C VAL A 20 6.99 3.87 13.31
N ALA A 21 7.25 4.94 12.55
CA ALA A 21 8.56 5.53 12.28
C ALA A 21 8.53 7.01 12.69
N GLY A 22 8.83 7.27 13.96
CA GLY A 22 8.68 8.62 14.54
C GLY A 22 7.22 9.11 14.44
N PRO A 23 6.96 10.29 13.86
CA PRO A 23 5.59 10.79 13.67
C PRO A 23 4.85 10.14 12.50
N TYR A 24 5.54 9.32 11.69
CA TYR A 24 5.01 8.71 10.49
C TYR A 24 4.71 7.22 10.70
N TRP A 25 3.92 6.66 9.80
CA TRP A 25 3.74 5.21 9.67
C TRP A 25 4.60 4.68 8.53
N SER A 26 5.28 3.57 8.76
CA SER A 26 5.97 2.82 7.70
C SER A 26 4.98 1.89 7.01
N LEU A 27 4.83 2.07 5.70
CA LEU A 27 3.98 1.27 4.82
C LEU A 27 4.83 0.56 3.76
N ARG A 28 4.37 -0.60 3.30
CA ARG A 28 5.01 -1.36 2.21
C ARG A 28 4.04 -1.69 1.09
N PRO A 29 4.46 -1.69 -0.19
CA PRO A 29 3.54 -2.05 -1.28
C PRO A 29 3.07 -3.50 -1.14
N VAL A 30 1.80 -3.75 -1.48
CA VAL A 30 1.26 -5.11 -1.53
C VAL A 30 2.00 -5.92 -2.59
N GLY A 31 2.56 -7.07 -2.19
CA GLY A 31 3.38 -7.90 -3.07
C GLY A 31 4.84 -7.46 -3.20
N GLY A 32 5.31 -6.55 -2.35
CA GLY A 32 6.72 -6.16 -2.26
C GLY A 32 7.11 -4.94 -3.08
N GLY A 33 8.25 -4.36 -2.74
CA GLY A 33 8.72 -3.06 -3.24
C GLY A 33 9.28 -2.21 -2.10
N THR A 34 9.65 -0.97 -2.42
CA THR A 34 10.23 0.00 -1.49
C THR A 34 9.19 0.48 -0.49
N GLU A 35 9.53 0.42 0.79
CA GLU A 35 8.73 0.98 1.87
C GLU A 35 8.65 2.51 1.78
N TRP A 36 7.60 3.09 2.34
CA TRP A 36 7.44 4.54 2.40
C TRP A 36 6.83 4.98 3.72
N GLU A 37 7.13 6.22 4.10
CA GLU A 37 6.55 6.88 5.25
C GLU A 37 5.27 7.63 4.85
N ALA A 38 4.24 7.49 5.68
CA ALA A 38 2.94 8.13 5.50
C ALA A 38 2.50 8.89 6.78
N GLU A 39 1.84 10.02 6.59
CA GLU A 39 1.21 10.78 7.67
C GLU A 39 0.01 10.00 8.24
N PRO A 40 -0.06 9.68 9.55
CA PRO A 40 -1.14 8.89 10.12
C PRO A 40 -2.54 9.46 9.84
N GLN A 41 -2.66 10.80 9.76
CA GLN A 41 -3.92 11.51 9.48
C GLN A 41 -4.40 11.33 8.03
N ARG A 42 -3.52 10.91 7.13
CA ARG A 42 -3.83 10.62 5.72
C ARG A 42 -3.98 9.12 5.45
N VAL A 43 -3.87 8.30 6.50
CA VAL A 43 -4.00 6.86 6.38
C VAL A 43 -5.35 6.41 6.90
N ARG A 44 -6.05 5.60 6.11
CA ARG A 44 -7.30 4.94 6.50
C ARG A 44 -7.26 3.44 6.23
N PRO A 45 -8.08 2.62 6.92
CA PRO A 45 -8.26 1.23 6.53
C PRO A 45 -8.67 1.10 5.05
N ALA A 46 -8.09 0.12 4.37
CA ALA A 46 -8.46 -0.19 2.99
C ALA A 46 -9.81 -0.90 2.94
N LEU A 47 -10.68 -0.45 2.05
CA LEU A 47 -11.94 -1.14 1.74
C LEU A 47 -11.63 -2.50 1.10
N LEU A 48 -12.56 -3.45 1.24
CA LEU A 48 -12.38 -4.80 0.69
C LEU A 48 -12.02 -4.78 -0.81
N MET A 49 -12.69 -3.92 -1.59
CA MET A 49 -12.40 -3.77 -3.03
C MET A 49 -10.99 -3.25 -3.29
N GLU A 50 -10.49 -2.32 -2.48
CA GLU A 50 -9.13 -1.77 -2.60
C GLU A 50 -8.08 -2.83 -2.22
N GLN A 51 -8.36 -3.63 -1.19
CA GLN A 51 -7.52 -4.77 -0.82
C GLN A 51 -7.42 -5.80 -1.94
N LEU A 52 -8.56 -6.15 -2.57
CA LEU A 52 -8.60 -7.07 -3.71
C LEU A 52 -7.85 -6.51 -4.92
N ARG A 53 -8.03 -5.23 -5.24
CA ARG A 53 -7.29 -4.55 -6.32
C ARG A 53 -5.79 -4.52 -6.05
N ALA A 54 -5.37 -4.20 -4.82
CA ALA A 54 -3.95 -4.13 -4.49
C ALA A 54 -3.26 -5.50 -4.59
N ARG A 55 -3.94 -6.58 -4.19
CA ARG A 55 -3.43 -7.95 -4.34
C ARG A 55 -3.34 -8.41 -5.79
N THR A 56 -4.26 -7.95 -6.65
CA THR A 56 -4.30 -8.31 -8.09
C THR A 56 -3.43 -7.40 -8.97
N ALA A 57 -3.14 -6.17 -8.53
CA ALA A 57 -2.39 -5.18 -9.30
C ALA A 57 -1.01 -5.69 -9.76
N ARG A 58 -0.29 -6.46 -8.93
CA ARG A 58 1.00 -7.04 -9.32
C ARG A 58 0.86 -8.12 -10.39
N LEU A 59 -0.21 -8.91 -10.36
CA LEU A 59 -0.52 -9.89 -11.41
C LEU A 59 -0.87 -9.20 -12.71
N ASN A 60 -1.65 -8.12 -12.65
CA ASN A 60 -2.00 -7.32 -13.83
C ASN A 60 -0.79 -6.59 -14.43
N ALA A 61 0.07 -5.99 -13.60
CA ALA A 61 1.29 -5.32 -14.08
C ALA A 61 2.26 -6.31 -14.73
N ARG A 62 2.40 -7.53 -14.17
CA ARG A 62 3.22 -8.60 -14.78
C ARG A 62 2.61 -9.11 -16.08
N SER A 63 1.28 -9.25 -16.17
CA SER A 63 0.59 -9.65 -17.40
C SER A 63 0.66 -8.57 -18.51
N ARG A 64 0.79 -7.30 -18.14
CA ARG A 64 0.93 -6.18 -19.09
C ARG A 64 2.38 -5.85 -19.47
N GLY A 65 3.36 -6.57 -18.90
CA GLY A 65 4.79 -6.32 -19.18
C GLY A 65 5.35 -5.07 -18.52
N GLU A 66 4.67 -4.52 -17.51
CA GLU A 66 5.01 -3.23 -16.85
C GLU A 66 6.02 -3.40 -15.70
N VAL A 67 6.51 -4.62 -15.44
CA VAL A 67 7.49 -4.93 -14.38
C VAL A 67 8.68 -5.65 -15.00
N LEU A 68 9.81 -4.96 -15.07
CA LEU A 68 11.16 -5.55 -15.26
C LEU A 68 11.86 -5.66 -13.91
#